data_AF-A0A924Z338-F1
#
_entry.id   AF-A0A924Z338-F1
#
_cell.length_a   1.000
_cell.length_b   1.000
_cell.length_c   1.000
_cell.angle_alpha   90.00
_cell.angle_beta   90.00
_cell.angle_gamma   90.00
#
_symmetry.space_group_name_H-M   'P 1'
#
loop_
_entity.id
_entity.type
_entity.pdbx_description
1 polymer ?
#
loop_
_entity_poly.entity_id
_entity_poly.type
_entity_poly.pdbx_seq_one_letter_code
_entity_poly.pdbx_strand_id
1 'polypeptide(L)'
;MARKTNSGFAAEQEVAEGAEGTIATISMEDFKIEKIEVQDLGNKLPIGIFHPETGERLQEFILHPYKTKYDRQLGALLNAPKVKLGTVLGNFLPVMLKSVGGYEFSDLASAFNLSPQKMVEGMYLADVLMVVLGIRLESQGPLIGMTAQCPQCGEKNEDDPDKGVPYHDLSSVEISVVENLTSKPMVEVTLQDGLEIFGETVTTVLMRPLRLFQIDEVAKPGSGNPVDINLLYAMVCALPGAAHMGTVSEQLKRRGGIFGDDLYDELTMGDLKRLRKALEVIQPGPDMNTEMLCRRCGHDWRTGLPWAQLRGFLFIGKEIDGDARD
;
A
#
# COMPACT_ATOMS: atom_id res chain seq x y z
N MET A 1 17.67 35.52 -18.00
CA MET A 1 16.77 34.46 -18.52
C MET A 1 16.85 33.26 -17.58
N ALA A 2 15.96 33.19 -16.59
CA ALA A 2 15.90 32.07 -15.66
C ALA A 2 14.88 31.05 -16.19
N ARG A 3 15.34 29.84 -16.55
CA ARG A 3 14.46 28.71 -16.85
C ARG A 3 13.87 28.20 -15.54
N LYS A 4 12.59 28.50 -15.29
CA LYS A 4 11.78 27.78 -14.31
C LYS A 4 11.46 26.40 -14.88
N THR A 5 12.17 25.38 -14.40
CA THR A 5 11.75 23.97 -14.55
C THR A 5 10.68 23.70 -13.50
N ASN A 6 9.44 24.06 -13.82
CA ASN A 6 8.27 23.50 -13.16
C ASN A 6 8.09 22.07 -13.69
N SER A 7 8.79 21.10 -13.11
CA SER A 7 8.29 19.72 -13.07
C SER A 7 7.37 19.61 -11.86
N GLY A 8 6.29 20.38 -11.87
CA GLY A 8 5.14 20.05 -11.03
C GLY A 8 4.58 18.78 -11.63
N PHE A 9 4.38 17.75 -10.80
CA PHE A 9 3.43 16.70 -11.12
C PHE A 9 2.16 17.45 -11.56
N ALA A 10 1.80 17.32 -12.85
CA ALA A 10 0.44 17.64 -13.24
C ALA A 10 -0.43 16.85 -12.26
N ALA A 11 -1.50 17.47 -11.74
CA ALA A 11 -2.56 16.70 -11.11
C ALA A 11 -2.92 15.62 -12.13
N GLU A 12 -2.39 14.41 -11.92
CA GLU A 12 -2.59 13.31 -12.81
C GLU A 12 -4.10 13.18 -12.86
N GLN A 13 -4.67 13.36 -14.05
CA GLN A 13 -6.01 12.86 -14.30
C GLN A 13 -6.00 11.49 -13.66
N GLU A 14 -6.82 11.29 -12.60
CA GLU A 14 -7.28 9.95 -12.24
C GLU A 14 -7.52 9.33 -13.60
N VAL A 15 -6.65 8.37 -13.99
CA VAL A 15 -6.78 7.66 -15.25
C VAL A 15 -8.25 7.34 -15.28
N ALA A 16 -9.00 8.04 -16.13
CA ALA A 16 -10.44 8.05 -16.02
C ALA A 16 -10.79 6.58 -15.98
N GLU A 17 -11.37 6.11 -14.87
CA GLU A 17 -11.73 4.70 -14.71
C GLU A 17 -12.84 4.45 -15.73
N GLY A 18 -12.45 4.40 -17.00
CA GLY A 18 -13.26 4.40 -18.20
C GLY A 18 -13.49 2.97 -18.67
N ALA A 19 -13.33 2.01 -17.76
CA ALA A 19 -13.83 0.67 -17.94
C ALA A 19 -14.95 0.50 -16.90
N GLU A 20 -16.16 0.34 -17.42
CA GLU A 20 -17.45 0.09 -16.77
C GLU A 20 -17.45 -1.23 -15.98
N GLY A 21 -16.46 -1.44 -15.11
CA GLY A 21 -16.52 -2.49 -14.11
C GLY A 21 -17.58 -2.10 -13.09
N THR A 22 -18.53 -2.99 -12.82
CA THR A 22 -19.48 -2.83 -11.72
C THR A 22 -18.72 -2.56 -10.43
N ILE A 23 -18.74 -1.32 -9.96
CA ILE A 23 -18.27 -0.98 -8.62
C ILE A 23 -19.37 -1.44 -7.67
N ALA A 24 -19.19 -2.59 -7.04
CA ALA A 24 -20.07 -2.97 -5.94
C ALA A 24 -19.54 -2.32 -4.66
N THR A 25 -20.41 -1.59 -3.99
CA THR A 25 -20.16 -1.08 -2.66
C THR A 25 -20.41 -2.19 -1.64
N ILE A 26 -19.47 -2.38 -0.72
CA ILE A 26 -19.53 -3.38 0.36
C ILE A 26 -19.67 -2.61 1.68
N SER A 27 -20.63 -2.99 2.53
CA SER A 27 -20.70 -2.39 3.87
C SER A 27 -19.45 -2.74 4.67
N MET A 28 -19.01 -1.86 5.57
CA MET A 28 -17.87 -2.15 6.45
C MET A 28 -18.10 -3.43 7.27
N GLU A 29 -19.35 -3.72 7.65
CA GLU A 29 -19.72 -4.91 8.42
C GLU A 29 -19.65 -6.21 7.60
N ASP A 30 -19.87 -6.14 6.29
CA ASP A 30 -19.80 -7.30 5.38
C ASP A 30 -18.39 -7.53 4.81
N PHE A 31 -17.46 -6.60 5.03
CA PHE A 31 -16.08 -6.71 4.57
C PHE A 31 -15.30 -7.72 5.42
N LYS A 32 -15.23 -8.96 4.94
CA LYS A 32 -14.56 -10.07 5.64
C LYS A 32 -13.10 -10.20 5.22
N ILE A 33 -12.23 -10.25 6.23
CA ILE A 33 -10.80 -10.49 6.08
C ILE A 33 -10.50 -11.88 6.62
N GLU A 34 -9.86 -12.69 5.80
CA GLU A 34 -9.21 -13.93 6.22
C GLU A 34 -7.72 -13.66 6.43
N LYS A 35 -7.13 -14.28 7.45
CA LYS A 35 -5.69 -14.27 7.66
C LYS A 35 -5.10 -15.59 7.18
N ILE A 36 -4.11 -15.52 6.31
CA ILE A 36 -3.41 -16.66 5.75
C ILE A 36 -1.91 -16.39 5.76
N GLU A 37 -1.08 -17.40 6.00
CA GLU A 37 0.37 -17.23 5.93
C GLU A 37 0.84 -17.15 4.46
N VAL A 38 1.94 -16.43 4.20
CA VAL A 38 2.51 -16.30 2.85
C VAL A 38 2.76 -17.66 2.21
N GLN A 39 3.27 -18.62 2.98
CA GLN A 39 3.55 -19.97 2.48
C GLN A 39 2.31 -20.71 1.96
N ASP A 40 1.15 -20.45 2.56
CA ASP A 40 -0.12 -21.06 2.19
C ASP A 40 -0.79 -20.30 1.03
N LEU A 41 -0.63 -18.97 1.00
CA LEU A 41 -1.18 -18.14 -0.09
C LEU A 41 -0.42 -18.35 -1.40
N GLY A 42 0.90 -18.51 -1.34
CA GLY A 42 1.78 -18.60 -2.50
C GLY A 42 1.80 -17.31 -3.31
N ASN A 43 1.88 -17.42 -4.65
CA ASN A 43 1.95 -16.25 -5.54
C ASN A 43 0.56 -15.68 -5.89
N LYS A 44 -0.30 -15.47 -4.89
CA LYS A 44 -1.63 -14.85 -5.06
C LYS A 44 -1.68 -13.45 -4.46
N LEU A 45 -2.34 -12.54 -5.16
CA LEU A 45 -2.58 -11.16 -4.77
C LEU A 45 -3.74 -11.07 -3.77
N PRO A 46 -3.58 -10.37 -2.63
CA PRO A 46 -4.59 -10.22 -1.59
C PRO A 46 -5.89 -9.58 -2.07
N ILE A 47 -5.80 -8.61 -2.99
CA ILE A 47 -6.95 -7.96 -3.64
C ILE A 47 -7.02 -8.40 -5.10
N GLY A 48 -5.94 -8.26 -5.87
CA GLY A 48 -5.89 -8.66 -7.28
C GLY A 48 -6.37 -7.59 -8.26
N ILE A 49 -6.30 -7.93 -9.55
CA ILE A 49 -6.56 -7.03 -10.68
C ILE A 49 -7.84 -7.47 -11.38
N PHE A 50 -8.78 -6.55 -11.62
CA PHE A 50 -10.06 -6.86 -12.26
C PHE A 50 -9.97 -6.61 -13.76
N HIS A 51 -10.00 -7.68 -14.57
CA HIS A 51 -9.89 -7.60 -16.03
C HIS A 51 -11.01 -6.70 -16.60
N PRO A 52 -10.68 -5.73 -17.49
CA PRO A 52 -11.62 -4.66 -17.85
C PRO A 52 -12.82 -5.17 -18.67
N GLU A 53 -12.63 -6.22 -19.47
CA GLU A 53 -13.69 -6.76 -20.34
C GLU A 53 -14.54 -7.84 -19.67
N THR A 54 -13.94 -8.66 -18.81
CA THR A 54 -14.60 -9.84 -18.24
C THR A 54 -15.07 -9.59 -16.80
N GLY A 55 -14.54 -8.56 -16.13
CA GLY A 55 -14.74 -8.32 -14.70
C GLY A 55 -14.05 -9.36 -13.81
N GLU A 56 -13.33 -10.32 -14.39
CA GLU A 56 -12.68 -11.39 -13.65
C GLU A 56 -11.58 -10.87 -12.74
N ARG A 57 -11.54 -11.36 -11.50
CA ARG A 57 -10.49 -11.07 -10.52
C ARG A 57 -9.26 -11.93 -10.80
N LEU A 58 -8.21 -11.33 -11.33
CA LEU A 58 -6.91 -11.94 -11.58
C LEU A 58 -6.05 -11.85 -10.31
N GLN A 59 -5.75 -13.00 -9.70
CA GLN A 59 -5.02 -13.05 -8.42
C GLN A 59 -3.63 -13.66 -8.52
N GLU A 60 -3.40 -14.64 -9.39
CA GLU A 60 -2.09 -15.29 -9.46
C GLU A 60 -1.09 -14.43 -10.22
N PHE A 61 0.12 -14.26 -9.71
CA PHE A 61 1.21 -13.59 -10.42
C PHE A 61 2.40 -14.52 -10.63
N ILE A 62 3.17 -14.28 -11.68
CA ILE A 62 4.42 -14.98 -11.96
C ILE A 62 5.53 -13.94 -12.12
N LEU A 63 6.68 -14.21 -11.48
CA LEU A 63 7.85 -13.36 -11.57
C LEU A 63 8.84 -13.87 -12.62
N HIS A 64 9.61 -12.95 -13.18
CA HIS A 64 10.84 -13.31 -13.88
C HIS A 64 11.90 -13.77 -12.87
N PRO A 65 12.69 -14.80 -13.19
CA PRO A 65 13.80 -15.22 -12.34
C PRO A 65 14.74 -14.05 -12.07
N TYR A 66 15.02 -13.80 -10.79
CA TYR A 66 15.88 -12.70 -10.38
C TYR A 66 17.30 -12.88 -10.92
N LYS A 67 17.89 -11.80 -11.45
CA LYS A 67 19.21 -11.78 -12.11
C LYS A 67 19.94 -10.51 -11.74
N THR A 68 21.27 -10.54 -11.80
CA THR A 68 22.15 -9.38 -11.50
C THR A 68 21.80 -8.12 -12.31
N LYS A 69 21.24 -8.26 -13.52
CA LYS A 69 20.78 -7.10 -14.30
C LYS A 69 19.67 -6.31 -13.60
N TYR A 70 18.78 -6.99 -12.86
CA TYR A 70 17.68 -6.37 -12.13
C TYR A 70 18.16 -5.68 -10.86
N ASP A 71 19.16 -6.24 -10.17
CA ASP A 71 19.85 -5.55 -9.05
C ASP A 71 20.48 -4.24 -9.53
N ARG A 72 21.20 -4.25 -10.66
CA ARG A 72 21.79 -3.02 -11.22
C ARG A 72 20.73 -1.97 -11.57
N GLN A 73 19.59 -2.40 -12.12
CA GLN A 73 18.48 -1.50 -12.42
C GLN A 73 17.87 -0.90 -11.14
N LEU A 74 17.62 -1.73 -10.12
CA LEU A 74 17.13 -1.27 -8.83
C LEU A 74 18.11 -0.30 -8.16
N GLY A 75 19.41 -0.62 -8.16
CA GLY A 75 20.45 0.26 -7.67
C GLY A 75 20.51 1.60 -8.41
N ALA A 76 20.30 1.61 -9.73
CA ALA A 76 20.23 2.85 -10.50
C ALA A 76 19.03 3.72 -10.11
N LEU A 77 17.85 3.11 -9.89
CA LEU A 77 16.64 3.80 -9.44
C LEU A 77 16.81 4.39 -8.04
N LEU A 78 17.42 3.64 -7.11
CA LEU A 78 17.63 4.06 -5.72
C LEU A 78 18.75 5.10 -5.54
N ASN A 79 19.64 5.25 -6.52
CA ASN A 79 20.67 6.28 -6.51
C ASN A 79 20.25 7.56 -7.26
N ALA A 80 19.02 7.62 -7.78
CA ALA A 80 18.52 8.80 -8.47
C ALA A 80 18.32 9.99 -7.49
N PRO A 81 18.45 11.25 -7.92
CA PRO A 81 18.15 12.38 -7.05
C PRO A 81 16.66 12.40 -6.66
N LYS A 82 16.34 12.65 -5.38
CA LYS A 82 14.97 12.73 -4.85
C LYS A 82 14.16 11.45 -5.08
N VAL A 83 14.74 10.30 -4.74
CA VAL A 83 14.06 9.00 -4.83
C VAL A 83 12.76 9.01 -4.05
N LYS A 84 11.69 8.64 -4.72
CA LYS A 84 10.39 8.34 -4.13
C LYS A 84 10.11 6.85 -4.26
N LEU A 85 9.64 6.22 -3.20
CA LEU A 85 9.44 4.77 -3.17
C LEU A 85 8.39 4.33 -4.21
N GLY A 86 7.31 5.11 -4.35
CA GLY A 86 6.29 4.88 -5.37
C GLY A 86 6.87 4.86 -6.79
N THR A 87 7.76 5.80 -7.11
CA THR A 87 8.45 5.86 -8.40
C THR A 87 9.39 4.68 -8.62
N VAL A 88 10.16 4.28 -7.61
CA VAL A 88 11.08 3.13 -7.72
C VAL A 88 10.29 1.85 -8.01
N LEU A 89 9.26 1.57 -7.21
CA LEU A 89 8.43 0.38 -7.37
C LEU A 89 7.67 0.40 -8.71
N GLY A 90 7.11 1.55 -9.10
CA GLY A 90 6.44 1.74 -10.39
C GLY A 90 7.33 1.46 -11.60
N ASN A 91 8.65 1.70 -11.50
CA ASN A 91 9.59 1.42 -12.58
C ASN A 91 10.22 0.02 -12.50
N PHE A 92 10.39 -0.52 -11.29
CA PHE A 92 11.07 -1.78 -11.06
C PHE A 92 10.16 -2.99 -11.24
N LEU A 93 8.96 -2.96 -10.65
CA LEU A 93 8.06 -4.12 -10.66
C LEU A 93 7.55 -4.52 -12.05
N PRO A 94 7.29 -3.62 -13.02
CA PRO A 94 6.91 -4.04 -14.37
C PRO A 94 7.96 -4.89 -15.08
N VAL A 95 9.23 -4.77 -14.66
CA VAL A 95 10.34 -5.55 -15.22
C VAL A 95 10.45 -6.93 -14.56
N MET A 96 9.91 -7.07 -13.34
CA MET A 96 9.91 -8.31 -12.57
C MET A 96 8.64 -9.13 -12.77
N LEU A 97 7.48 -8.49 -12.96
CA LEU A 97 6.21 -9.17 -13.23
C LEU A 97 6.21 -9.72 -14.66
N LYS A 98 6.15 -11.06 -14.76
CA LYS A 98 5.99 -11.75 -16.05
C LYS A 98 4.53 -11.78 -16.46
N SER A 99 3.66 -12.32 -15.60
CA SER A 99 2.23 -12.47 -15.89
C SER A 99 1.36 -12.30 -14.66
N VAL A 100 0.10 -11.90 -14.86
CA VAL A 100 -0.94 -11.86 -13.83
C VAL A 100 -2.21 -12.50 -14.38
N GLY A 101 -2.79 -13.46 -13.65
CA GLY A 101 -3.97 -14.22 -14.07
C GLY A 101 -3.79 -14.98 -15.38
N GLY A 102 -2.57 -15.39 -15.70
CA GLY A 102 -2.23 -16.07 -16.97
C GLY A 102 -1.97 -15.15 -18.17
N TYR A 103 -2.14 -13.83 -18.03
CA TYR A 103 -1.84 -12.85 -19.06
C TYR A 103 -0.43 -12.28 -18.87
N GLU A 104 0.35 -12.16 -19.95
CA GLU A 104 1.62 -11.43 -19.90
C GLU A 104 1.36 -9.98 -19.45
N PHE A 105 2.17 -9.48 -18.52
CA PHE A 105 1.87 -8.24 -17.81
C PHE A 105 1.81 -7.02 -18.75
N SER A 106 2.62 -7.01 -19.82
CA SER A 106 2.59 -5.96 -20.85
C SER A 106 1.28 -5.93 -21.64
N ASP A 107 0.73 -7.10 -21.93
CA ASP A 107 -0.50 -7.26 -22.71
C ASP A 107 -1.69 -6.89 -21.84
N LEU A 108 -1.66 -7.31 -20.57
CA LEU A 108 -2.64 -6.89 -19.58
C LEU A 108 -2.66 -5.37 -19.42
N ALA A 109 -1.51 -4.71 -19.23
CA ALA A 109 -1.43 -3.25 -19.16
C ALA A 109 -2.03 -2.58 -20.41
N SER A 110 -1.74 -3.13 -21.59
CA SER A 110 -2.27 -2.64 -22.86
C SER A 110 -3.80 -2.79 -22.94
N ALA A 111 -4.38 -3.87 -22.40
CA ALA A 111 -5.83 -4.06 -22.33
C ALA A 111 -6.53 -3.00 -21.46
N PHE A 112 -5.83 -2.43 -20.46
CA PHE A 112 -6.31 -1.28 -19.69
C PHE A 112 -6.02 0.07 -20.35
N ASN A 113 -5.40 0.11 -21.53
CA ASN A 113 -4.86 1.32 -22.17
C ASN A 113 -3.81 2.04 -21.28
N LEU A 114 -2.99 1.28 -20.56
CA LEU A 114 -1.95 1.79 -19.67
C LEU A 114 -0.55 1.34 -20.08
N SER A 115 0.46 2.10 -19.66
CA SER A 115 1.82 1.56 -19.62
C SER A 115 1.96 0.59 -18.44
N PRO A 116 2.87 -0.39 -18.51
CA PRO A 116 3.14 -1.30 -17.39
C PRO A 116 3.49 -0.56 -16.08
N GLN A 117 4.21 0.57 -16.18
CA GLN A 117 4.50 1.44 -15.04
C GLN A 117 3.20 2.01 -14.43
N LYS A 118 2.33 2.60 -15.24
CA LYS A 118 1.07 3.19 -14.77
C LYS A 118 0.13 2.14 -14.20
N MET A 119 0.18 0.93 -14.73
CA MET A 119 -0.55 -0.20 -14.17
C MET A 119 -0.07 -0.51 -12.74
N VAL A 120 1.24 -0.64 -12.51
CA VAL A 120 1.81 -0.87 -11.16
C VAL A 120 1.51 0.29 -10.21
N GLU A 121 1.64 1.54 -10.67
CA GLU A 121 1.32 2.72 -9.86
C GLU A 121 -0.15 2.72 -9.40
N GLY A 122 -1.07 2.21 -10.25
CA GLY A 122 -2.49 2.04 -9.95
C GLY A 122 -2.86 0.78 -9.17
N MET A 123 -1.94 -0.16 -8.96
CA MET A 123 -2.19 -1.34 -8.14
C MET A 123 -2.40 -0.96 -6.67
N TYR A 124 -3.20 -1.75 -5.97
CA TYR A 124 -3.34 -1.62 -4.52
C TYR A 124 -2.00 -1.91 -3.83
N LEU A 125 -1.69 -1.14 -2.79
CA LEU A 125 -0.44 -1.25 -2.04
C LEU A 125 -0.26 -2.66 -1.46
N ALA A 126 -1.35 -3.29 -1.02
CA ALA A 126 -1.42 -4.69 -0.59
C ALA A 126 -0.79 -5.65 -1.61
N ASP A 127 -1.22 -5.54 -2.87
CA ASP A 127 -0.79 -6.38 -3.97
C ASP A 127 0.66 -6.08 -4.34
N VAL A 128 1.05 -4.81 -4.30
CA VAL A 128 2.44 -4.39 -4.53
C VAL A 128 3.40 -4.95 -3.48
N LEU A 129 3.04 -4.87 -2.20
CA LEU A 129 3.83 -5.44 -1.10
C LEU A 129 3.92 -6.96 -1.22
N MET A 130 2.84 -7.62 -1.62
CA MET A 130 2.86 -9.06 -1.88
C MET A 130 3.83 -9.43 -3.01
N VAL A 131 3.87 -8.65 -4.10
CA VAL A 131 4.83 -8.86 -5.19
C VAL A 131 6.27 -8.63 -4.70
N VAL A 132 6.53 -7.60 -3.89
CA VAL A 132 7.86 -7.34 -3.31
C VAL A 132 8.30 -8.49 -2.41
N LEU A 133 7.40 -9.02 -1.59
CA LEU A 133 7.65 -10.18 -0.75
C LEU A 133 7.90 -11.44 -1.57
N GLY A 134 7.12 -11.69 -2.62
CA GLY A 134 7.36 -12.78 -3.58
C GLY A 134 8.75 -12.70 -4.21
N ILE A 135 9.19 -11.50 -4.64
CA ILE A 135 10.55 -11.30 -5.16
C ILE A 135 11.58 -11.66 -4.10
N ARG A 136 11.39 -11.26 -2.84
CA ARG A 136 12.31 -11.58 -1.73
C ARG A 136 12.41 -13.09 -1.52
N LEU A 137 11.28 -13.78 -1.46
CA LEU A 137 11.21 -15.22 -1.23
C LEU A 137 11.86 -16.00 -2.37
N GLU A 138 11.55 -15.67 -3.63
CA GLU A 138 12.11 -16.38 -4.79
C GLU A 138 13.62 -16.11 -4.97
N SER A 139 14.08 -14.89 -4.67
CA SER A 139 15.47 -14.49 -4.97
C SER A 139 16.47 -14.80 -3.87
N GLN A 140 16.06 -14.71 -2.60
CA GLN A 140 16.94 -14.82 -1.44
C GLN A 140 16.45 -15.87 -0.41
N GLY A 141 15.26 -16.44 -0.61
CA GLY A 141 14.65 -17.38 0.31
C GLY A 141 13.84 -16.71 1.44
N PRO A 142 13.35 -17.50 2.40
CA PRO A 142 12.43 -17.03 3.42
C PRO A 142 13.11 -16.37 4.64
N LEU A 143 14.40 -16.62 4.86
CA LEU A 143 15.09 -16.12 6.04
C LEU A 143 15.60 -14.69 5.85
N ILE A 144 15.39 -13.83 6.85
CA ILE A 144 15.89 -12.45 6.90
C ILE A 144 16.56 -12.15 8.25
N GLY A 145 17.73 -11.50 8.18
CA GLY A 145 18.38 -10.96 9.37
C GLY A 145 17.80 -9.60 9.74
N MET A 146 17.36 -9.47 10.98
CA MET A 146 16.77 -8.25 11.53
C MET A 146 17.67 -7.64 12.59
N THR A 147 17.65 -6.30 12.65
CA THR A 147 18.30 -5.52 13.69
C THR A 147 17.33 -4.45 14.17
N ALA A 148 17.01 -4.44 15.47
CA ALA A 148 16.15 -3.43 16.07
C ALA A 148 16.54 -3.14 17.52
N GLN A 149 16.22 -1.93 17.99
CA GLN A 149 16.45 -1.53 19.37
C GLN A 149 15.24 -1.87 20.24
N CYS A 150 15.46 -2.50 21.39
CA CYS A 150 14.39 -2.81 22.32
C CYS A 150 13.79 -1.52 22.90
N PRO A 151 12.47 -1.30 22.80
CA PRO A 151 11.84 -0.08 23.29
C PRO A 151 11.86 0.04 24.83
N GLN A 152 12.00 -1.07 25.55
CA GLN A 152 12.01 -1.08 27.02
C GLN A 152 13.39 -0.77 27.63
N CYS A 153 14.47 -1.34 27.09
CA CYS A 153 15.81 -1.22 27.71
C CYS A 153 16.88 -0.62 26.79
N GLY A 154 16.54 -0.30 25.54
CA GLY A 154 17.46 0.31 24.56
C GLY A 154 18.54 -0.62 24.01
N GLU A 155 18.48 -1.92 24.31
CA GLU A 155 19.46 -2.90 23.82
C GLU A 155 19.28 -3.15 22.31
N LYS A 156 20.38 -3.21 21.55
CA LYS A 156 20.35 -3.59 20.13
C LYS A 156 20.21 -5.10 20.03
N ASN A 157 19.08 -5.55 19.50
CA ASN A 157 18.84 -6.94 19.13
C ASN A 157 19.20 -7.12 17.65
N GLU A 158 20.18 -7.97 17.35
CA GLU A 158 20.61 -8.30 15.99
C GLU A 158 20.61 -9.83 15.79
N ASP A 159 19.97 -10.30 14.73
CA ASP A 159 19.99 -11.73 14.39
C ASP A 159 21.40 -12.15 13.98
N ASP A 160 21.89 -13.22 14.60
CA ASP A 160 23.25 -13.70 14.41
C ASP A 160 23.28 -15.22 14.60
N PRO A 161 23.14 -16.00 13.52
CA PRO A 161 23.17 -17.45 13.58
C PRO A 161 24.49 -17.99 14.13
N ASP A 162 25.60 -17.28 13.93
CA ASP A 162 26.92 -17.66 14.47
C ASP A 162 26.93 -17.58 16.01
N LYS A 163 26.04 -16.76 16.59
CA LYS A 163 25.79 -16.67 18.05
C LYS A 163 24.56 -17.47 18.50
N GLY A 164 24.01 -18.34 17.64
CA GLY A 164 22.83 -19.16 17.94
C GLY A 164 21.51 -18.40 17.94
N VAL A 165 21.46 -17.23 17.30
CA VAL A 165 20.25 -16.41 17.18
C VAL A 165 19.70 -16.59 15.76
N PRO A 166 18.57 -17.29 15.58
CA PRO A 166 18.05 -17.58 14.26
C PRO A 166 17.63 -16.31 13.52
N TYR A 167 17.63 -16.37 12.20
CA TYR A 167 16.97 -15.39 11.35
C TYR A 167 15.45 -15.50 11.47
N HIS A 168 14.76 -14.40 11.19
CA HIS A 168 13.30 -14.39 11.10
C HIS A 168 12.84 -15.06 9.80
N ASP A 169 11.72 -15.77 9.89
CA ASP A 169 11.11 -16.47 8.76
C ASP A 169 10.00 -15.63 8.13
N LEU A 170 10.16 -15.28 6.85
CA LEU A 170 9.17 -14.53 6.08
C LEU A 170 8.04 -15.44 5.55
N SER A 171 8.18 -16.76 5.57
CA SER A 171 7.14 -17.67 5.09
C SER A 171 5.90 -17.69 5.99
N SER A 172 6.09 -17.37 7.27
CA SER A 172 5.03 -17.27 8.29
C SER A 172 4.44 -15.86 8.43
N VAL A 173 4.80 -14.91 7.56
CA VAL A 173 4.16 -13.59 7.57
C VAL A 173 2.67 -13.76 7.31
N GLU A 174 1.83 -13.20 8.20
CA GLU A 174 0.39 -13.20 8.00
C GLU A 174 0.01 -12.23 6.88
N ILE A 175 -0.93 -12.65 6.03
CA ILE A 175 -1.52 -11.85 4.98
C ILE A 175 -3.01 -11.76 5.23
N SER A 176 -3.51 -10.54 5.33
CA SER A 176 -4.94 -10.25 5.32
C SER A 176 -5.45 -10.28 3.88
N VAL A 177 -6.37 -11.19 3.55
CA VAL A 177 -6.98 -11.30 2.23
C VAL A 177 -8.48 -11.03 2.30
N VAL A 178 -9.04 -10.47 1.23
CA VAL A 178 -10.48 -10.18 1.17
C VAL A 178 -11.21 -11.38 0.57
N GLU A 179 -12.09 -11.98 1.36
CA GLU A 179 -12.90 -13.13 0.94
C GLU A 179 -13.96 -12.73 -0.10
N ASN A 180 -14.24 -13.63 -1.06
CA ASN A 180 -15.38 -13.52 -1.97
C ASN A 180 -15.52 -12.19 -2.72
N LEU A 181 -14.41 -11.49 -2.96
CA LEU A 181 -14.40 -10.22 -3.65
C LEU A 181 -14.72 -10.40 -5.14
N THR A 182 -15.90 -9.94 -5.56
CA THR A 182 -16.39 -10.06 -6.95
C THR A 182 -16.22 -8.79 -7.76
N SER A 183 -15.89 -7.67 -7.12
CA SER A 183 -15.65 -6.37 -7.74
C SER A 183 -14.54 -5.61 -7.03
N LYS A 184 -14.11 -4.48 -7.59
CA LYS A 184 -13.19 -3.57 -6.90
C LYS A 184 -13.73 -3.21 -5.51
N PRO A 185 -12.92 -3.31 -4.44
CA PRO A 185 -13.38 -3.07 -3.09
C PRO A 185 -13.60 -1.56 -2.89
N MET A 186 -14.87 -1.18 -2.72
CA MET A 186 -15.27 0.12 -2.19
C MET A 186 -16.10 -0.13 -0.93
N VAL A 187 -15.57 0.33 0.20
CA VAL A 187 -16.17 0.09 1.50
C VAL A 187 -16.97 1.30 1.91
N GLU A 188 -18.24 1.06 2.21
CA GLU A 188 -19.16 2.06 2.73
C GLU A 188 -19.01 2.17 4.24
N VAL A 189 -18.77 3.39 4.72
CA VAL A 189 -18.75 3.71 6.14
C VAL A 189 -19.91 4.66 6.41
N THR A 190 -20.88 4.19 7.19
CA THR A 190 -21.97 5.02 7.69
C THR A 190 -21.50 5.79 8.93
N LEU A 191 -21.49 7.12 8.78
CA LEU A 191 -21.29 8.09 9.85
C LEU A 191 -22.61 8.24 10.63
N GLN A 192 -22.52 8.24 11.94
CA GLN A 192 -23.64 8.36 12.85
C GLN A 192 -24.19 9.78 12.90
N ASP A 193 -23.30 10.77 12.98
CA ASP A 193 -23.67 12.19 13.06
C ASP A 193 -23.53 12.87 11.69
N GLY A 194 -22.62 12.39 10.85
CA GLY A 194 -22.42 12.84 9.48
C GLY A 194 -21.51 14.06 9.36
N LEU A 195 -21.41 14.59 8.14
CA LEU A 195 -20.60 15.76 7.78
C LEU A 195 -21.51 16.82 7.16
N GLU A 196 -21.36 18.09 7.53
CA GLU A 196 -22.15 19.18 6.97
C GLU A 196 -21.49 19.74 5.71
N ILE A 197 -21.98 19.31 4.55
CA ILE A 197 -21.40 19.68 3.26
C ILE A 197 -22.40 20.56 2.53
N PHE A 198 -22.13 21.87 2.51
CA PHE A 198 -23.00 22.89 1.89
C PHE A 198 -24.44 22.89 2.43
N GLY A 199 -24.61 22.60 3.73
CA GLY A 199 -25.90 22.57 4.41
C GLY A 199 -26.70 21.29 4.21
N GLU A 200 -26.07 20.25 3.65
CA GLU A 200 -26.60 18.89 3.65
C GLU A 200 -25.73 17.97 4.51
N THR A 201 -26.37 17.18 5.36
CA THR A 201 -25.69 16.18 6.20
C THR A 201 -25.36 14.94 5.37
N VAL A 202 -24.08 14.71 5.10
CA VAL A 202 -23.57 13.50 4.45
C VAL A 202 -23.23 12.45 5.50
N THR A 203 -24.00 11.36 5.53
CA THR A 203 -23.81 10.26 6.50
C THR A 203 -23.04 9.09 5.92
N THR A 204 -22.62 9.14 4.67
CA THR A 204 -21.99 8.00 3.98
C THR A 204 -20.69 8.42 3.33
N VAL A 205 -19.62 7.69 3.65
CA VAL A 205 -18.29 7.86 3.06
C VAL A 205 -17.90 6.57 2.37
N LEU A 206 -17.41 6.67 1.13
CA LEU A 206 -16.83 5.53 0.43
C LEU A 206 -15.31 5.59 0.51
N MET A 207 -14.73 4.49 0.95
CA MET A 207 -13.30 4.32 1.13
C MET A 207 -12.78 3.18 0.27
N ARG A 208 -11.52 3.28 -0.17
CA ARG A 208 -10.85 2.22 -0.93
C ARG A 208 -9.45 1.93 -0.38
N PRO A 209 -8.91 0.71 -0.58
CA PRO A 209 -7.53 0.41 -0.23
C PRO A 209 -6.57 1.36 -0.96
N LEU A 210 -5.47 1.69 -0.28
CA LEU A 210 -4.42 2.54 -0.84
C LEU A 210 -3.85 1.96 -2.13
N ARG A 211 -3.52 2.84 -3.07
CA ARG A 211 -2.75 2.51 -4.27
C ARG A 211 -1.30 2.95 -4.12
N LEU A 212 -0.41 2.34 -4.90
CA LEU A 212 1.01 2.65 -4.83
C LEU A 212 1.32 4.14 -5.05
N PHE A 213 0.66 4.80 -6.01
CA PHE A 213 0.91 6.22 -6.27
C PHE A 213 0.62 7.13 -5.06
N GLN A 214 -0.17 6.66 -4.08
CA GLN A 214 -0.56 7.41 -2.89
C GLN A 214 0.46 7.27 -1.74
N ILE A 215 1.42 6.35 -1.85
CA ILE A 215 2.36 6.05 -0.77
C ILE A 215 3.18 7.27 -0.33
N ASP A 216 3.63 8.08 -1.29
CA ASP A 216 4.47 9.24 -1.01
C ASP A 216 3.68 10.40 -0.41
N GLU A 217 2.35 10.38 -0.49
CA GLU A 217 1.46 11.37 0.14
C GLU A 217 1.24 11.01 1.61
N VAL A 218 1.00 9.73 1.88
CA VAL A 218 0.84 9.19 3.23
C VAL A 218 2.13 9.24 4.02
N ALA A 219 3.28 8.98 3.38
CA ALA A 219 4.57 8.83 4.04
C ALA A 219 5.31 10.16 4.32
N LYS A 220 4.73 11.35 4.03
CA LYS A 220 5.43 12.64 4.20
C LYS A 220 5.77 12.91 5.67
N PRO A 221 7.05 12.82 6.06
CA PRO A 221 7.48 13.21 7.40
C PRO A 221 7.31 14.72 7.56
N GLY A 222 6.79 15.17 8.70
CA GLY A 222 6.70 16.61 9.00
C GLY A 222 5.47 17.34 8.46
N SER A 223 4.42 16.62 8.03
CA SER A 223 3.12 17.24 7.72
C SER A 223 2.43 17.86 8.95
N GLY A 224 2.90 17.55 10.17
CA GLY A 224 2.27 17.97 11.43
C GLY A 224 0.98 17.19 11.75
N ASN A 225 0.44 16.48 10.75
CA ASN A 225 -0.76 15.69 10.87
C ASN A 225 -0.43 14.26 11.35
N PRO A 226 -1.25 13.71 12.27
CA PRO A 226 -1.25 12.29 12.58
C PRO A 226 -1.35 11.40 11.32
N VAL A 227 -0.68 10.24 11.34
CA VAL A 227 -0.58 9.31 10.18
C VAL A 227 -1.95 8.85 9.70
N ASP A 228 -2.87 8.59 10.63
CA ASP A 228 -4.24 8.19 10.36
C ASP A 228 -5.02 9.24 9.56
N ILE A 229 -4.75 10.54 9.76
CA ILE A 229 -5.38 11.60 8.97
C ILE A 229 -4.94 11.52 7.51
N ASN A 230 -3.63 11.40 7.26
CA ASN A 230 -3.11 11.28 5.90
C ASN A 230 -3.64 10.02 5.20
N LEU A 231 -3.84 8.94 5.96
CA LEU A 231 -4.50 7.72 5.47
C LEU A 231 -5.96 7.97 5.08
N LEU A 232 -6.73 8.68 5.91
CA LEU A 232 -8.12 9.05 5.56
C LEU A 232 -8.16 9.87 4.28
N TYR A 233 -7.27 10.84 4.12
CA TYR A 233 -7.24 11.72 2.94
C TYR A 233 -6.97 10.94 1.66
N ALA A 234 -6.11 9.93 1.75
CA ALA A 234 -5.79 9.07 0.63
C ALA A 234 -6.88 8.01 0.34
N MET A 235 -7.57 7.51 1.36
CA MET A 235 -8.49 6.37 1.22
C MET A 235 -9.94 6.77 0.96
N VAL A 236 -10.39 7.95 1.40
CA VAL A 236 -11.74 8.45 1.09
C VAL A 236 -11.81 8.85 -0.38
N CYS A 237 -12.62 8.12 -1.15
CA CYS A 237 -12.71 8.28 -2.60
C CYS A 237 -14.06 8.81 -3.09
N ALA A 238 -15.11 8.82 -2.28
CA ALA A 238 -16.38 9.47 -2.62
C ALA A 238 -17.24 9.78 -1.40
N LEU A 239 -18.13 10.76 -1.59
CA LEU A 239 -19.16 11.19 -0.65
C LEU A 239 -20.51 11.17 -1.40
N PRO A 240 -21.22 10.02 -1.46
CA PRO A 240 -22.38 9.84 -2.34
C PRO A 240 -23.49 10.86 -2.08
N GLY A 241 -23.69 11.24 -0.82
CA GLY A 241 -24.64 12.28 -0.41
C GLY A 241 -24.31 13.70 -0.90
N ALA A 242 -23.16 13.92 -1.54
CA ALA A 242 -22.79 15.20 -2.15
C ALA A 242 -22.79 15.17 -3.69
N ALA A 243 -23.15 14.04 -4.32
CA ALA A 243 -22.98 13.81 -5.76
C ALA A 243 -23.88 14.69 -6.65
N HIS A 244 -25.08 15.05 -6.20
CA HIS A 244 -25.99 15.94 -6.92
C HIS A 244 -25.53 17.40 -6.94
N MET A 245 -24.55 17.76 -6.11
CA MET A 245 -23.95 19.08 -6.07
C MET A 245 -22.77 19.17 -7.05
N GLY A 246 -22.99 18.97 -8.36
CA GLY A 246 -21.93 18.77 -9.38
C GLY A 246 -20.74 19.76 -9.38
N THR A 247 -20.87 20.94 -8.76
CA THR A 247 -19.76 21.90 -8.51
C THR A 247 -18.82 21.49 -7.38
N VAL A 248 -19.28 20.73 -6.40
CA VAL A 248 -18.58 20.34 -5.17
C VAL A 248 -17.55 19.25 -5.45
N SER A 249 -17.88 18.24 -6.25
CA SER A 249 -16.90 17.22 -6.66
C SER A 249 -15.72 17.87 -7.40
N GLU A 250 -15.97 18.82 -8.30
CA GLU A 250 -14.90 19.57 -8.95
C GLU A 250 -14.14 20.50 -7.99
N GLN A 251 -14.81 21.19 -7.07
CA GLN A 251 -14.17 22.09 -6.11
C GLN A 251 -13.31 21.34 -5.08
N LEU A 252 -13.78 20.21 -4.57
CA LEU A 252 -13.04 19.32 -3.68
C LEU A 252 -11.84 18.71 -4.43
N LYS A 253 -12.02 18.20 -5.65
CA LYS A 253 -10.91 17.72 -6.49
C LYS A 253 -9.87 18.83 -6.77
N ARG A 254 -10.29 20.08 -6.99
CA ARG A 254 -9.39 21.24 -7.16
C ARG A 254 -8.65 21.62 -5.88
N ARG A 255 -9.20 21.32 -4.70
CA ARG A 255 -8.56 21.53 -3.38
C ARG A 255 -7.55 20.45 -2.99
N GLY A 256 -7.37 19.41 -3.81
CA GLY A 256 -6.35 18.38 -3.60
C GLY A 256 -6.88 17.09 -2.94
N GLY A 257 -8.19 16.94 -2.76
CA GLY A 257 -8.79 15.73 -2.20
C GLY A 257 -10.29 15.87 -1.96
N ILE A 258 -11.01 14.75 -1.92
CA ILE A 258 -12.45 14.72 -1.58
C ILE A 258 -12.67 14.96 -0.08
N PHE A 259 -11.67 14.61 0.73
CA PHE A 259 -11.64 14.76 2.17
C PHE A 259 -10.37 15.53 2.58
N GLY A 260 -10.49 16.49 3.51
CA GLY A 260 -9.39 17.37 3.92
C GLY A 260 -9.61 17.96 5.32
N ASP A 261 -8.71 18.83 5.76
CA ASP A 261 -8.67 19.34 7.16
C ASP A 261 -10.02 19.92 7.61
N ASP A 262 -10.66 20.76 6.78
CA ASP A 262 -11.98 21.35 7.06
C ASP A 262 -13.02 20.27 7.42
N LEU A 263 -13.07 19.16 6.68
CA LEU A 263 -14.03 18.07 6.91
C LEU A 263 -13.62 17.16 8.06
N TYR A 264 -12.32 17.03 8.30
CA TYR A 264 -11.81 16.25 9.43
C TYR A 264 -12.18 16.90 10.77
N ASP A 265 -12.07 18.23 10.86
CA ASP A 265 -12.37 18.99 12.08
C ASP A 265 -13.88 19.00 12.42
N GLU A 266 -14.75 18.77 11.43
CA GLU A 266 -16.20 18.65 11.62
C GLU A 266 -16.65 17.28 12.14
N LEU A 267 -15.80 16.25 12.06
CA LEU A 267 -16.15 14.91 12.51
C LEU A 267 -16.33 14.87 14.04
N THR A 268 -17.43 14.25 14.46
CA THR A 268 -17.56 13.87 15.87
C THR A 268 -16.55 12.78 16.23
N MET A 269 -16.20 12.68 17.51
CA MET A 269 -15.31 11.62 17.99
C MET A 269 -15.84 10.21 17.69
N GLY A 270 -17.17 10.05 17.61
CA GLY A 270 -17.82 8.79 17.25
C GLY A 270 -17.54 8.40 15.80
N ASP A 271 -17.70 9.35 14.88
CA ASP A 271 -17.48 9.15 13.45
C ASP A 271 -16.01 9.01 13.10
N LEU A 272 -15.14 9.78 13.75
CA LEU A 272 -13.69 9.62 13.63
C LEU A 272 -13.25 8.21 14.07
N LYS A 273 -13.81 7.69 15.16
CA LYS A 273 -13.51 6.32 15.62
C LYS A 273 -13.98 5.26 14.62
N ARG A 274 -15.14 5.46 13.96
CA ARG A 274 -15.64 4.57 12.91
C ARG A 274 -14.72 4.59 11.69
N LEU A 275 -14.33 5.77 11.22
CA LEU A 275 -13.40 5.92 10.09
C LEU A 275 -12.03 5.30 10.38
N ARG A 276 -11.49 5.48 11.59
CA ARG A 276 -10.24 4.81 12.02
C ARG A 276 -10.37 3.29 12.03
N LYS A 277 -11.49 2.75 12.51
CA LYS A 277 -11.77 1.31 12.44
C LYS A 277 -11.83 0.84 10.98
N ALA A 278 -12.40 1.64 10.08
CA ALA A 278 -12.44 1.33 8.66
C ALA A 278 -11.03 1.29 8.04
N LEU A 279 -10.10 2.18 8.45
CA LEU A 279 -8.70 2.13 7.98
C LEU A 279 -8.04 0.78 8.26
N GLU A 280 -8.27 0.19 9.43
CA GLU A 280 -7.73 -1.13 9.80
C GLU A 280 -8.29 -2.26 8.93
N VAL A 281 -9.56 -2.14 8.52
CA VAL A 281 -10.26 -3.15 7.72
C VAL A 281 -9.94 -3.02 6.22
N ILE A 282 -9.77 -1.80 5.72
CA ILE A 282 -9.64 -1.53 4.27
C ILE A 282 -8.17 -1.64 3.80
N GLN A 283 -7.27 -2.12 4.66
CA GLN A 283 -5.87 -2.36 4.34
C GLN A 283 -5.54 -3.87 4.42
N PRO A 284 -6.13 -4.71 3.55
CA PRO A 284 -5.63 -6.07 3.39
C PRO A 284 -4.18 -6.02 2.87
N GLY A 285 -3.45 -7.13 2.98
CA GLY A 285 -2.05 -7.21 2.58
C GLY A 285 -1.18 -7.96 3.59
N PRO A 286 0.11 -8.13 3.28
CA PRO A 286 1.07 -8.73 4.21
C PRO A 286 1.26 -7.83 5.43
N ASP A 287 1.21 -8.42 6.62
CA ASP A 287 1.62 -7.75 7.86
C ASP A 287 3.14 -7.62 7.83
N MET A 288 3.61 -6.46 7.40
CA MET A 288 5.03 -6.15 7.29
C MET A 288 5.68 -5.90 8.65
N ASN A 289 5.22 -6.57 9.71
CA ASN A 289 5.81 -6.57 11.04
C ASN A 289 6.18 -7.98 11.47
N THR A 290 7.28 -8.11 12.22
CA THR A 290 7.69 -9.36 12.88
C THR A 290 7.76 -9.17 14.38
N GLU A 291 7.53 -10.25 15.11
CA GLU A 291 7.76 -10.30 16.56
C GLU A 291 9.26 -10.38 16.87
N MET A 292 9.68 -9.72 17.95
CA MET A 292 11.05 -9.66 18.45
C MET A 292 11.03 -9.85 19.96
N LEU A 293 11.95 -10.66 20.49
CA LEU A 293 12.14 -10.85 21.94
C LEU A 293 13.47 -10.26 22.40
N CYS A 294 13.45 -9.38 23.40
CA CYS A 294 14.66 -8.74 23.92
C CYS A 294 15.52 -9.76 24.66
N ARG A 295 16.74 -9.99 24.17
CA ARG A 295 17.67 -10.94 24.80
C ARG A 295 18.20 -10.48 26.16
N ARG A 296 18.08 -9.18 26.47
CA ARG A 296 18.52 -8.61 27.75
C ARG A 296 17.42 -8.55 28.80
N CYS A 297 16.24 -8.04 28.46
CA CYS A 297 15.16 -7.81 29.43
C CYS A 297 13.94 -8.73 29.24
N GLY A 298 13.90 -9.56 28.19
CA GLY A 298 12.79 -10.47 27.92
C GLY A 298 11.52 -9.80 27.38
N HIS A 299 11.57 -8.51 27.03
CA HIS A 299 10.42 -7.80 26.47
C HIS A 299 10.14 -8.24 25.03
N ASP A 300 8.89 -8.63 24.75
CA ASP A 300 8.39 -8.89 23.41
C ASP A 300 7.84 -7.62 22.77
N TRP A 301 8.16 -7.37 21.51
CA TRP A 301 7.59 -6.28 20.72
C TRP A 301 7.46 -6.64 19.25
N ARG A 302 6.71 -5.83 18.50
CA ARG A 302 6.61 -5.95 17.04
C ARG A 302 7.41 -4.86 16.36
N THR A 303 8.14 -5.20 15.30
CA THR A 303 8.91 -4.23 14.51
C THR A 303 8.66 -4.42 13.03
N GLY A 304 8.71 -3.31 12.27
CA GLY A 304 8.49 -3.34 10.83
C GLY A 304 9.64 -4.02 10.09
N LEU A 305 9.33 -4.85 9.12
CA LEU A 305 10.28 -5.34 8.13
C LEU A 305 10.86 -4.15 7.34
N PRO A 306 12.15 -4.17 6.96
CA PRO A 306 12.81 -3.02 6.35
C PRO A 306 12.47 -2.86 4.85
N TRP A 307 11.25 -3.17 4.42
CA TRP A 307 10.84 -3.16 3.01
C TRP A 307 10.92 -1.77 2.35
N ALA A 308 10.78 -0.70 3.14
CA ALA A 308 11.02 0.66 2.67
C ALA A 308 12.48 0.88 2.26
N GLN A 309 13.42 0.16 2.87
CA GLN A 309 14.80 0.04 2.42
C GLN A 309 14.91 -1.06 1.36
N LEU A 310 14.20 -0.87 0.25
CA LEU A 310 13.93 -1.91 -0.75
C LEU A 310 15.16 -2.71 -1.17
N ARG A 311 16.33 -2.07 -1.30
CA ARG A 311 17.59 -2.77 -1.55
C ARG A 311 17.98 -3.68 -0.38
N GLY A 312 18.10 -3.16 0.84
CA GLY A 312 18.43 -3.98 2.01
C GLY A 312 17.41 -5.08 2.28
N PHE A 313 16.13 -4.85 1.95
CA PHE A 313 15.12 -5.89 2.06
C PHE A 313 15.30 -7.00 1.02
N LEU A 314 15.53 -6.64 -0.24
CA LEU A 314 15.72 -7.58 -1.35
C LEU A 314 17.12 -8.23 -1.37
N PHE A 315 18.08 -7.72 -0.59
CA PHE A 315 19.46 -8.22 -0.57
C PHE A 315 19.97 -8.45 0.84
N ILE A 316 20.58 -9.62 1.06
CA ILE A 316 21.40 -9.88 2.23
C ILE A 316 22.74 -9.13 2.02
N GLY A 317 22.79 -7.89 2.49
CA GLY A 317 24.05 -7.24 2.85
C GLY A 317 24.08 -7.11 4.36
N LYS A 318 25.06 -7.73 5.01
CA LYS A 318 25.49 -7.29 6.35
C LYS A 318 25.58 -5.75 6.31
N GLU A 319 24.95 -5.07 7.26
CA GLU A 319 24.79 -3.61 7.40
C GLU A 319 23.47 -3.03 6.86
N ILE A 320 22.41 -3.19 7.64
CA ILE A 320 21.47 -2.09 7.89
C ILE A 320 21.86 -1.48 9.25
N ASP A 321 22.84 -0.58 9.26
CA ASP A 321 22.98 0.36 10.37
C ASP A 321 21.89 1.42 10.22
N GLY A 322 20.72 1.10 10.77
CA GLY A 322 19.61 2.02 10.88
C GLY A 322 19.86 3.02 11.99
N ASP A 323 20.58 4.11 11.68
CA ASP A 323 20.40 5.37 12.39
C ASP A 323 19.11 6.01 11.83
N ALA A 324 17.96 5.47 12.23
CA ALA A 324 16.71 6.19 12.17
C ALA A 324 16.70 7.19 13.33
N ARG A 325 17.35 8.34 13.12
CA ARG A 325 17.04 9.54 13.90
C ARG A 325 15.96 10.30 13.14
N ASP A 326 14.83 10.44 13.83
CA ASP A 326 13.68 11.34 13.63
C ASP A 326 13.68 12.25 12.38
#